data_AF-A0A2M8Q6B1-F1
#
_entry.id   AF-A0A2M8Q6B1-F1
#
_cell.length_a   1.000
_cell.length_b   1.000
_cell.length_c   1.000
_cell.angle_alpha   90.00
_cell.angle_beta   90.00
_cell.angle_gamma   90.00
#
_symmetry.space_group_name_H-M   'P 1'
#
loop_
_entity.id
_entity.type
_entity.pdbx_description
1 polymer ?
#
loop_
_entity_poly.entity_id
_entity_poly.type
_entity_poly.pdbx_seq_one_letter_code
_entity_poly.pdbx_strand_id
1 'polypeptide(L)'
;MRPYGPDVVLAITSPVLANYRLSAYTAALRKAVEAVGATVVLTAATVRGREVAAMLASQLDAGYAPDAIDLRVEDGRLVAVRSIYSNNILADVTFNSAVQVISVRPR
;
A
#
# COMPACT_ATOMS: atom_id res chain seq x y z
N MET A 1 15.39 -4.60 -20.51
CA MET A 1 14.46 -3.90 -19.59
C MET A 1 13.20 -4.74 -19.46
N ARG A 2 12.79 -5.13 -18.24
CA ARG A 2 11.49 -5.81 -18.04
C ARG A 2 10.36 -4.81 -18.31
N PRO A 3 9.23 -5.21 -18.93
CA PRO A 3 8.28 -4.26 -19.53
C PRO A 3 7.55 -3.29 -18.60
N TYR A 4 7.80 -3.32 -17.27
CA TYR A 4 7.11 -2.44 -16.31
C TYR A 4 8.02 -1.91 -15.18
N GLY A 5 9.34 -2.04 -15.32
CA GLY A 5 10.30 -1.37 -14.43
C GLY A 5 10.55 -1.92 -13.00
N PRO A 6 10.13 -3.12 -12.55
CA PRO A 6 10.53 -3.60 -11.23
C PRO A 6 11.99 -4.09 -11.21
N ASP A 7 12.77 -3.61 -10.25
CA ASP A 7 14.12 -4.12 -9.97
C ASP A 7 14.07 -5.51 -9.34
N VAL A 8 13.20 -5.69 -8.34
CA VAL A 8 13.02 -6.93 -7.58
C VAL A 8 11.56 -7.40 -7.66
N VAL A 9 11.38 -8.71 -7.83
CA VAL A 9 10.06 -9.37 -7.80
C VAL A 9 10.11 -10.45 -6.73
N LEU A 10 9.24 -10.33 -5.71
CA LEU A 10 9.05 -11.34 -4.69
C LEU A 10 7.89 -12.25 -5.08
N ALA A 11 8.15 -13.55 -5.25
CA ALA A 11 7.12 -14.54 -5.54
C ALA A 11 6.78 -15.33 -4.28
N ILE A 12 5.49 -15.35 -3.90
CA ILE A 12 4.98 -16.16 -2.79
C ILE A 12 3.97 -17.15 -3.36
N THR A 13 4.26 -18.44 -3.21
CA THR A 13 3.39 -19.52 -3.67
C THR A 13 2.94 -20.36 -2.48
N SER A 14 1.63 -20.54 -2.35
CA SER A 14 1.04 -21.43 -1.35
C SER A 14 -0.39 -21.79 -1.73
N PRO A 15 -0.84 -23.04 -1.50
CA PRO A 15 -2.23 -23.43 -1.73
C PRO A 15 -3.25 -22.54 -0.99
N VAL A 16 -2.89 -21.97 0.17
CA VAL A 16 -3.81 -21.09 0.92
C VAL A 16 -4.05 -19.75 0.22
N LEU A 17 -3.21 -19.38 -0.76
CA LEU A 17 -3.36 -18.20 -1.60
C LEU A 17 -4.13 -18.48 -2.89
N ALA A 18 -4.59 -19.73 -3.12
CA ALA A 18 -5.33 -20.08 -4.33
C ALA A 18 -6.64 -19.30 -4.47
N ASN A 19 -7.26 -18.94 -3.34
CA ASN A 19 -8.43 -18.07 -3.30
C ASN A 19 -8.15 -16.88 -2.39
N TYR A 20 -8.70 -15.72 -2.75
CA TYR A 20 -8.57 -14.53 -1.92
C TYR A 20 -9.15 -14.76 -0.52
N ARG A 21 -8.28 -14.65 0.47
CA ARG A 21 -8.62 -14.61 1.89
C ARG A 21 -7.79 -13.51 2.52
N LEU A 22 -8.46 -12.52 3.09
CA LEU A 22 -7.82 -11.33 3.66
C LEU A 22 -6.65 -11.70 4.59
N SER A 23 -6.88 -12.59 5.57
CA SER A 23 -5.84 -13.02 6.51
C SER A 23 -4.62 -13.68 5.85
N ALA A 24 -4.82 -14.55 4.84
CA ALA A 24 -3.74 -15.24 4.16
C ALA A 24 -2.91 -14.28 3.29
N TYR A 25 -3.58 -13.38 2.56
CA TYR A 25 -2.92 -12.37 1.73
C TYR A 25 -2.16 -11.35 2.56
N THR A 26 -2.76 -10.84 3.64
CA THR A 26 -2.09 -9.90 4.55
C THR A 26 -0.88 -10.56 5.21
N ALA A 27 -0.99 -11.81 5.67
CA ALA A 27 0.15 -12.53 6.25
C ALA A 27 1.29 -12.73 5.24
N ALA A 28 0.98 -13.03 3.98
CA ALA A 28 1.97 -13.15 2.92
C ALA A 28 2.66 -11.80 2.63
N LEU A 29 1.90 -10.72 2.52
CA LEU A 29 2.45 -9.38 2.28
C LEU A 29 3.28 -8.87 3.45
N ARG A 30 2.85 -9.12 4.70
CA ARG A 30 3.61 -8.77 5.89
C ARG A 30 5.01 -9.41 5.85
N LYS A 31 5.08 -10.71 5.53
CA LYS A 31 6.36 -11.41 5.34
C LYS A 31 7.21 -10.77 4.24
N ALA A 32 6.61 -10.39 3.12
CA ALA A 32 7.33 -9.73 2.03
C ALA A 32 7.91 -8.37 2.46
N VAL A 33 7.10 -7.54 3.13
CA VAL A 33 7.50 -6.22 3.64
C VAL A 33 8.66 -6.35 4.62
N GLU A 34 8.56 -7.28 5.58
CA GLU A 34 9.61 -7.54 6.57
C GLU A 34 10.89 -8.07 5.92
N ALA A 35 10.79 -8.97 4.93
CA ALA A 35 11.94 -9.60 4.30
C ALA A 35 12.84 -8.63 3.53
N VAL A 36 12.27 -7.55 2.99
CA VAL A 36 13.03 -6.52 2.25
C VAL A 36 13.17 -5.21 3.01
N GLY A 37 12.65 -5.13 4.24
CA GLY A 37 12.67 -3.90 5.03
C GLY A 37 11.94 -2.74 4.36
N ALA A 38 10.83 -2.99 3.66
CA ALA A 38 10.11 -1.96 2.93
C ALA A 38 9.52 -0.91 3.89
N THR A 39 9.78 0.37 3.61
CA THR A 39 9.26 1.52 4.36
C THR A 39 8.05 2.18 3.70
N VAL A 40 7.75 1.79 2.45
CA VAL A 40 6.60 2.26 1.68
C VAL A 40 5.92 1.07 1.04
N VAL A 41 4.59 1.01 1.15
CA VAL A 41 3.76 -0.02 0.52
C VAL A 41 2.64 0.66 -0.28
N LEU A 42 2.60 0.38 -1.58
CA LEU A 42 1.55 0.86 -2.47
C LEU A 42 0.65 -0.30 -2.88
N THR A 43 -0.66 -0.11 -2.80
CA THR A 43 -1.67 -1.03 -3.36
C THR A 43 -2.60 -0.29 -4.31
N ALA A 44 -3.26 -1.02 -5.21
CA ALA A 44 -4.37 -0.44 -5.97
C ALA A 44 -5.60 -0.31 -5.06
N ALA A 45 -6.30 0.83 -5.11
CA ALA A 45 -7.51 1.10 -4.35
C ALA A 45 -8.76 0.39 -4.95
N THR A 46 -8.64 -0.91 -5.16
CA THR A 46 -9.77 -1.82 -5.39
C THR A 46 -10.39 -2.22 -4.04
N VAL A 47 -11.53 -2.92 -4.05
CA VAL A 47 -12.13 -3.46 -2.81
C VAL A 47 -11.10 -4.28 -2.02
N ARG A 48 -10.47 -5.27 -2.67
CA ARG A 48 -9.46 -6.13 -2.04
C ARG A 48 -8.19 -5.37 -1.67
N GLY A 49 -7.73 -4.46 -2.52
CA GLY A 49 -6.50 -3.72 -2.26
C GLY A 49 -6.62 -2.75 -1.09
N ARG A 50 -7.79 -2.13 -0.88
CA ARG A 50 -8.08 -1.34 0.33
C ARG A 50 -8.15 -2.20 1.58
N GLU A 51 -8.85 -3.34 1.53
CA GLU A 51 -8.96 -4.25 2.67
C GLU A 51 -7.60 -4.74 3.15
N VAL A 52 -6.78 -5.25 2.22
CA VAL A 52 -5.46 -5.79 2.53
C VAL A 52 -4.52 -4.68 3.01
N ALA A 53 -4.54 -3.50 2.38
CA ALA A 53 -3.71 -2.37 2.81
C ALA A 53 -4.05 -1.91 4.23
N ALA A 54 -5.35 -1.79 4.56
CA ALA A 54 -5.78 -1.39 5.89
C ALA A 54 -5.37 -2.43 6.96
N MET A 55 -5.57 -3.72 6.68
CA MET A 55 -5.18 -4.78 7.61
C MET A 55 -3.65 -4.85 7.77
N LEU A 56 -2.89 -4.72 6.68
CA LEU A 56 -1.44 -4.72 6.71
C LEU A 56 -0.90 -3.54 7.52
N ALA A 57 -1.44 -2.34 7.29
CA ALA A 57 -1.04 -1.15 8.02
C ALA A 57 -1.28 -1.32 9.53
N SER A 58 -2.44 -1.87 9.92
CA SER A 58 -2.73 -2.18 11.31
C SER A 58 -1.75 -3.20 11.91
N GLN A 59 -1.36 -4.23 11.17
CA GLN A 59 -0.41 -5.26 11.66
C GLN A 59 1.04 -4.79 11.74
N LEU A 60 1.38 -3.71 11.04
CA LEU A 60 2.73 -3.12 11.00
C LEU A 60 2.86 -1.87 11.88
N ASP A 61 1.79 -1.47 12.58
CA ASP A 61 1.71 -0.18 13.28
C ASP A 61 2.06 1.00 12.36
N ALA A 62 1.54 0.95 11.14
CA ALA A 62 1.81 1.89 10.06
C ALA A 62 0.62 2.83 9.83
N GLY A 63 0.91 4.07 9.46
CA GLY A 63 -0.08 4.99 8.95
C GLY A 63 -0.57 4.56 7.55
N TYR A 64 -1.84 4.82 7.28
CA TYR A 64 -2.51 4.43 6.03
C TYR A 64 -3.25 5.61 5.38
N ALA A 65 -2.95 5.89 4.10
CA ALA A 65 -3.71 6.82 3.28
C ALA A 65 -4.53 6.05 2.20
N PRO A 66 -5.86 6.00 2.31
CA PRO A 66 -6.69 5.33 1.33
C PRO A 66 -7.03 6.21 0.12
N ASP A 67 -7.20 5.59 -1.06
CA ASP A 67 -7.75 6.23 -2.26
C ASP A 67 -7.00 7.51 -2.71
N ALA A 68 -5.67 7.49 -2.60
CA ALA A 68 -4.82 8.58 -3.08
C ALA A 68 -4.95 8.74 -4.60
N ILE A 69 -5.01 9.99 -5.05
CA ILE A 69 -5.11 10.36 -6.48
C ILE A 69 -3.77 10.79 -7.07
N ASP A 70 -2.83 11.17 -6.19
CA ASP A 70 -1.48 11.57 -6.52
C ASP A 70 -0.52 11.30 -5.35
N LEU A 71 0.77 11.20 -5.66
CA LEU A 71 1.83 10.92 -4.71
C LEU A 71 3.05 11.80 -5.01
N ARG A 72 3.64 12.36 -3.97
CA ARG A 72 4.93 13.06 -4.05
C ARG A 72 5.82 12.68 -2.88
N VAL A 73 7.11 13.01 -2.98
CA VAL A 73 8.08 12.79 -1.92
C VAL A 73 8.60 14.15 -1.46
N GLU A 74 8.51 14.40 -0.16
CA GLU A 74 9.01 15.60 0.51
C GLU A 74 9.85 15.16 1.71
N ASP A 75 11.08 15.68 1.84
CA ASP A 75 12.01 15.36 2.91
C ASP A 75 12.22 13.85 3.15
N GLY A 76 12.23 13.08 2.06
CA GLY A 76 12.40 11.62 2.09
C GLY A 76 11.18 10.84 2.58
N ARG A 77 10.03 11.50 2.77
CA ARG A 77 8.76 10.88 3.16
C ARG A 77 7.71 11.06 2.08
N LEU A 78 6.72 10.17 2.09
CA LEU A 78 5.65 10.17 1.10
C LEU A 78 4.54 11.12 1.54
N VAL A 79 4.06 11.92 0.59
CA VAL A 79 2.89 12.78 0.74
C VAL A 79 1.83 12.27 -0.21
N ALA A 80 0.71 11.81 0.33
CA ALA A 80 -0.41 11.28 -0.44
C ALA A 80 -1.49 12.35 -0.60
N VAL A 81 -1.84 12.68 -1.85
CA VAL A 81 -2.93 13.63 -2.14
C VAL A 81 -4.24 12.85 -2.19
N ARG A 82 -5.19 13.23 -1.34
CA ARG A 82 -6.53 12.64 -1.30
C ARG A 82 -7.57 13.67 -1.69
N SER A 83 -8.48 13.28 -2.57
CA SER A 83 -9.73 14.01 -2.76
C SER A 83 -10.75 13.58 -1.69
N ILE A 84 -11.30 14.56 -0.98
CA ILE A 84 -12.29 14.41 0.09
C ILE A 84 -13.50 15.30 -0.24
N TYR A 85 -14.67 14.98 0.30
CA TYR A 85 -15.93 15.69 0.06
C TYR A 85 -16.27 15.81 -1.44
N SER A 86 -16.40 14.68 -2.12
CA SER A 86 -16.76 14.62 -3.56
C SER A 86 -15.83 15.43 -4.47
N ASN A 87 -14.53 15.41 -4.19
CA ASN A 87 -13.47 16.14 -4.90
C ASN A 87 -13.44 17.66 -4.67
N ASN A 88 -14.20 18.20 -3.72
CA ASN A 88 -14.15 19.63 -3.40
C ASN A 88 -12.96 20.01 -2.54
N ILE A 89 -12.33 19.05 -1.84
CA ILE A 89 -11.13 19.28 -1.03
C ILE A 89 -10.03 18.33 -1.47
N LEU A 90 -8.85 18.89 -1.73
CA LEU A 90 -7.62 18.13 -1.84
C LEU A 90 -6.84 18.26 -0.54
N ALA A 91 -6.54 17.12 0.08
CA ALA A 91 -5.82 17.06 1.34
C ALA A 91 -4.50 16.30 1.14
N ASP A 92 -3.42 16.90 1.61
CA ASP A 92 -2.13 16.23 1.75
C ASP A 92 -2.13 15.41 3.03
N VAL A 93 -1.79 14.12 2.91
CA VAL A 93 -1.64 13.20 4.03
C VAL A 93 -0.18 12.83 4.17
N THR A 94 0.38 13.12 5.35
CA THR A 94 1.74 12.76 5.75
C THR A 94 1.72 11.66 6.82
N PHE A 95 2.87 11.03 7.05
CA PHE A 95 3.00 9.86 7.92
C PHE A 95 4.13 10.05 8.92
N ASN A 96 3.84 9.83 10.20
CA ASN A 96 4.85 9.80 11.27
C ASN A 96 5.44 8.41 11.48
N SER A 97 4.70 7.35 11.13
CA SER A 97 5.15 5.96 11.22
C SER A 97 6.30 5.67 10.25
N ALA A 98 7.18 4.75 10.63
CA ALA A 98 8.33 4.35 9.79
C ALA A 98 7.89 3.69 8.47
N VAL A 99 6.84 2.87 8.53
CA VAL A 99 6.20 2.28 7.35
C VAL A 99 5.01 3.14 6.93
N GLN A 100 4.88 3.37 5.63
CA GLN A 100 3.86 4.22 5.02
C GLN A 100 3.05 3.36 4.04
N VAL A 101 1.76 3.17 4.31
CA VAL A 101 0.89 2.34 3.47
C VAL A 101 -0.09 3.23 2.72
N ILE A 102 -0.26 3.01 1.41
CA ILE A 102 -1.13 3.82 0.57
C ILE A 102 -1.90 2.90 -0.38
N SER A 103 -3.19 3.16 -0.56
CA SER A 103 -3.93 2.63 -1.71
C SER A 103 -4.18 3.73 -2.74
N VAL A 104 -3.79 3.49 -3.99
CA VAL A 104 -3.81 4.47 -5.08
C VAL A 104 -4.98 4.16 -6.02
N ARG A 105 -5.77 5.16 -6.38
CA ARG A 105 -6.89 4.98 -7.31
C ARG A 105 -6.37 4.48 -8.67
N PRO A 106 -6.91 3.39 -9.22
CA PRO A 106 -6.64 2.99 -10.59
C PRO A 106 -7.02 4.09 -11.59
N ARG A 107 -6.31 4.16 -12.72
CA ARG A 107 -6.61 5.02 -13.87
C ARG A 107 -6.89 4.17 -15.10
#